data_AF-U5Q5K2-F1
#
_entry.id   AF-U5Q5K2-F1
#
_cell.length_a   1.000
_cell.length_b   1.000
_cell.length_c   1.000
_cell.angle_alpha   90.00
_cell.angle_beta   90.00
_cell.angle_gamma   90.00
#
_symmetry.space_group_name_H-M   'P 1'
#
loop_
_entity.id
_entity.type
_entity.pdbx_description
1 polymer ?
#
loop_
_entity_poly.entity_id
_entity_poly.type
_entity_poly.pdbx_seq_one_letter_code
_entity_poly.pdbx_strand_id
1 'polypeptide(L)' 'MSELETKELRDSILNGLNISFQRLIQEKKKNNSELAFSNKGKIVKVKAAEL' A
#
# COMPACT_ATOMS: atom_id res chain seq x y z
N MET A 1 -1.09 10.54 25.74
CA MET A 1 -0.13 9.61 25.13
C MET A 1 1.22 10.28 25.13
N SER A 2 2.26 9.52 25.46
CA SER A 2 3.64 9.94 25.30
C SER A 2 4.04 10.00 23.82
N GLU A 3 5.14 10.69 23.53
CA GLU A 3 5.73 10.70 22.19
C GLU A 3 6.13 9.30 21.73
N LEU A 4 6.61 8.46 22.65
CA LEU A 4 6.99 7.07 22.39
C LEU A 4 5.77 6.24 21.96
N GLU A 5 4.69 6.27 22.75
CA GLU A 5 3.44 5.55 22.43
C GLU A 5 2.86 5.99 21.07
N THR A 6 2.94 7.30 20.79
CA THR A 6 2.46 7.86 19.51
C THR A 6 3.29 7.34 18.34
N LYS A 7 4.61 7.23 18.51
CA LYS A 7 5.52 6.69 17.50
C LYS A 7 5.26 5.19 17.26
N GLU A 8 5.15 4.40 18.32
CA GLU A 8 4.90 2.96 18.21
C GLU A 8 3.56 2.64 17.54
N LEU A 9 2.53 3.44 17.85
CA LEU A 9 1.23 3.34 17.19
C LEU A 9 1.34 3.66 15.69
N ARG A 10 2.04 4.73 15.33
CA ARG A 10 2.27 5.12 13.94
C ARG A 10 3.01 4.02 13.18
N ASP A 11 4.07 3.47 13.76
CA ASP A 11 4.88 2.41 13.14
C ASP A 11 4.04 1.14 12.92
N SER A 12 3.19 0.79 13.89
CA SER A 12 2.27 -0.35 13.78
C SER A 12 1.25 -0.17 12.65
N ILE A 13 0.68 1.04 12.51
CA ILE A 13 -0.25 1.37 11.43
C ILE A 13 0.45 1.28 10.07
N LEU A 14 1.64 1.86 9.94
CA LEU A 14 2.42 1.83 8.71
C LEU A 14 2.79 0.39 8.31
N ASN A 15 3.15 -0.45 9.28
CA ASN A 15 3.43 -1.87 9.05
C ASN A 15 2.18 -2.61 8.54
N GLY A 16 1.03 -2.39 9.18
CA GLY A 16 -0.24 -2.99 8.75
C GLY A 16 -0.65 -2.58 7.33
N LEU A 17 -0.47 -1.30 6.99
CA LEU A 17 -0.71 -0.79 5.64
C LEU A 17 0.24 -1.42 4.61
N ASN A 18 1.52 -1.55 4.95
CA ASN A 18 2.49 -2.21 4.07
C ASN A 18 2.13 -3.68 3.80
N ILE A 19 1.81 -4.45 4.85
CA ILE A 19 1.38 -5.86 4.71
C ILE A 19 0.14 -5.95 3.81
N SER A 20 -0.85 -5.08 4.03
CA SER A 20 -2.08 -5.06 3.24
C SER A 20 -1.81 -4.71 1.77
N PHE A 21 -0.93 -3.75 1.52
CA PHE A 21 -0.52 -3.35 0.17
C PHE A 21 0.20 -4.49 -0.57
N GLN A 22 1.12 -5.20 0.08
CA GLN A 22 1.80 -6.34 -0.52
C GLN A 22 0.82 -7.47 -0.88
N ARG A 23 -0.14 -7.78 0.01
CA ARG A 23 -1.20 -8.76 -0.27
C ARG A 23 -2.07 -8.36 -1.46
N LEU A 24 -2.41 -7.08 -1.56
CA LEU A 24 -3.17 -6.56 -2.70
C LEU A 24 -2.39 -6.72 -4.02
N ILE A 25 -1.10 -6.37 -4.05
CA ILE A 25 -0.26 -6.56 -5.24
C ILE A 25 -0.25 -8.04 -5.65
N GLN A 26 -0.05 -8.95 -4.71
CA GLN A 26 -0.03 -10.39 -5.00
C GLN A 26 -1.34 -10.89 -5.60
N GLU A 27 -2.49 -10.47 -5.04
CA GLU A 27 -3.81 -10.82 -5.57
C GLU A 27 -4.01 -10.27 -7.00
N LYS A 28 -3.66 -9.00 -7.22
CA LYS A 28 -3.80 -8.35 -8.52
C LYS A 28 -2.87 -8.95 -9.57
N LYS A 29 -1.64 -9.33 -9.19
CA LYS A 29 -0.70 -10.07 -10.06
C LYS A 29 -1.27 -11.40 -10.49
N LYS A 30 -1.80 -12.19 -9.54
CA LYS A 30 -2.43 -13.49 -9.82
C LYS A 30 -3.58 -13.37 -10.83
N ASN A 31 -4.33 -12.28 -10.76
CA ASN A 31 -5.49 -12.03 -11.61
C ASN A 31 -5.18 -11.14 -12.83
N ASN A 32 -3.89 -10.92 -13.15
CA ASN A 32 -3.41 -10.06 -14.24
C ASN A 32 -4.15 -8.70 -14.33
N SER A 33 -4.42 -8.13 -13.17
CA SER A 33 -5.24 -6.92 -13.00
C SER A 33 -4.38 -5.66 -12.90
N GLU A 34 -5.02 -4.50 -12.87
CA GLU A 34 -4.37 -3.19 -12.71
C GLU A 34 -4.55 -2.63 -11.29
N LEU A 35 -3.61 -1.79 -10.86
CA LEU A 35 -3.74 -0.91 -9.70
C LEU A 35 -3.80 0.54 -10.16
N ALA A 36 -4.62 1.35 -9.47
CA ALA A 36 -4.72 2.78 -9.69
C ALA A 36 -3.98 3.54 -8.58
N PHE A 37 -3.08 4.43 -8.97
CA PHE A 37 -2.30 5.27 -8.07
C PHE A 37 -2.60 6.74 -8.34
N SER A 38 -2.62 7.55 -7.28
CA SER A 38 -2.59 9.01 -7.43
C SER A 38 -1.13 9.45 -7.53
N ASN A 39 -0.75 10.00 -8.67
CA ASN A 39 0.56 10.60 -8.90
C ASN A 39 0.37 12.09 -9.24
N LYS A 40 0.78 12.98 -8.31
CA LYS A 40 0.63 14.43 -8.45
C LYS A 40 -0.80 14.86 -8.79
N GLY A 41 -1.79 14.23 -8.15
CA GLY A 41 -3.23 14.51 -8.34
C GLY A 41 -3.84 13.89 -9.61
N LYS A 42 -3.06 13.15 -10.41
CA LYS A 42 -3.57 12.39 -11.55
C LYS A 42 -3.66 10.91 -11.21
N ILE A 43 -4.73 10.26 -11.65
CA ILE A 43 -4.85 8.81 -11.53
C ILE A 43 -4.07 8.14 -12.65
N VAL A 44 -3.11 7.30 -12.28
CA VAL A 44 -2.32 6.46 -13.19
C VAL A 44 -2.65 5.00 -12.90
N LYS A 45 -2.94 4.23 -13.94
CA LYS A 45 -3.14 2.78 -13.83
C LYS A 45 -1.86 2.06 -14.22
N VAL A 46 -1.47 1.06 -13.43
CA VAL A 46 -0.27 0.25 -13.67
C VAL A 46 -0.70 -1.21 -13.62
N LYS A 47 -0.22 -2.02 -14.56
CA LYS A 47 -0.45 -3.47 -14.53
C LYS A 47 0.26 -4.05 -13.31
N ALA A 48 -0.43 -4.88 -12.55
CA ALA A 48 0.15 -5.48 -11.35
C ALA A 48 1.42 -6.29 -11.65
N ALA A 49 1.53 -6.87 -12.86
CA ALA A 49 2.71 -7.60 -13.32
C ALA A 49 3.98 -6.74 -13.48
N GLU A 50 3.85 -5.41 -13.57
CA GLU A 50 4.97 -4.46 -13.74
C GLU A 50 5.45 -3.84 -12.41
N LEU A 51 4.76 -4.14 -11.30
CA LEU A 51 5.15 -3.80 -9.93
C LEU A 51 5.99 -4.93 -9.31
#